data_AF-A0A350JJ33-F1
#
_entry.id   AF-A0A350JJ33-F1
#
_cell.length_a   1.000
_cell.length_b   1.000
_cell.length_c   1.000
_cell.angle_alpha   90.00
_cell.angle_beta   90.00
_cell.angle_gamma   90.00
#
_symmetry.space_group_name_H-M   'P 1'
#
loop_
_entity.id
_entity.type
_entity.pdbx_description
1 polymer ?
#
loop_
_entity_poly.entity_id
_entity_poly.type
_entity_poly.pdbx_seq_one_letter_code
_entity_poly.pdbx_strand_id
1 'polypeptide(L)'
;MFTLQFEALTSNLRMSTPFINLDQLRHCARGAMLVAFSLMLTQLCVESGVMAQRSMSIGASQEFASSAGFVRSDRVDDSHIVVLYKTPSTSTASDLYARVGEVDTSDQSITSGEAKLVESELNTRTNIKSINETQLVVAHQWSDGEGVTGVARVLTIDVDQDTITVGDTTVFHNASIDAAFTHNPISIAKLTDESFAMCFADDATDNGKVVIGNISGSTLILTNTKSMVTR
;
A
#
# COMPACT_ATOMS: atom_id res chain seq x y z
N MET A 1 80.60 40.33 -35.25
CA MET A 1 80.78 40.20 -36.70
C MET A 1 80.14 38.88 -37.12
N PHE A 2 79.15 38.97 -38.01
CA PHE A 2 78.32 37.97 -38.71
C PHE A 2 79.21 36.97 -39.53
N THR A 3 78.87 35.73 -39.95
CA THR A 3 77.61 35.01 -40.25
C THR A 3 77.92 33.50 -40.36
N LEU A 4 76.90 32.65 -40.17
CA LEU A 4 76.83 31.22 -40.54
C LEU A 4 76.65 31.03 -42.06
N GLN A 5 77.13 29.93 -42.65
CA GLN A 5 76.49 29.33 -43.82
C GLN A 5 76.57 27.81 -43.82
N PHE A 6 75.40 27.22 -44.09
CA PHE A 6 75.11 25.82 -44.36
C PHE A 6 74.39 25.83 -45.70
N GLU A 7 74.86 25.11 -46.72
CA GLU A 7 74.05 24.79 -47.90
C GLU A 7 74.26 23.34 -48.34
N ALA A 8 73.13 22.78 -48.76
CA ALA A 8 72.81 21.37 -48.87
C ALA A 8 73.09 20.80 -50.27
N LEU A 9 73.03 19.46 -50.39
CA LEU A 9 72.77 18.81 -51.66
C LEU A 9 71.63 17.81 -51.55
N THR A 10 70.69 17.99 -52.46
CA THR A 10 69.36 17.39 -52.60
C THR A 10 69.39 16.10 -53.40
N SER A 11 68.47 15.17 -53.10
CA SER A 11 67.88 14.32 -54.16
C SER A 11 66.47 13.79 -53.79
N ASN A 12 65.52 14.15 -54.65
CA ASN A 12 64.34 13.40 -55.12
C ASN A 12 63.48 12.58 -54.14
N LEU A 13 62.41 13.23 -53.64
CA LEU A 13 61.14 12.57 -53.35
C LEU A 13 60.04 13.25 -54.18
N ARG A 14 59.66 12.62 -55.31
CA ARG A 14 58.42 12.94 -56.01
C ARG A 14 57.25 12.56 -55.10
N MET A 15 56.67 13.52 -54.39
CA MET A 15 55.35 13.36 -53.79
C MET A 15 54.28 13.82 -54.78
N SER A 16 53.60 12.87 -55.42
CA SER A 16 52.27 13.15 -55.97
C SER A 16 51.32 13.34 -54.81
N THR A 17 50.84 14.57 -54.59
CA THR A 17 49.75 14.81 -53.64
C THR A 17 48.51 14.07 -54.14
N PRO A 18 47.87 13.18 -53.33
CA PRO A 18 46.59 12.63 -53.72
C PRO A 18 45.56 13.76 -53.72
N PHE A 19 45.05 14.12 -54.90
CA PHE A 19 43.91 15.02 -55.03
C PHE A 19 42.66 14.29 -54.50
N ILE A 20 42.29 14.54 -53.25
CA ILE A 20 40.98 14.14 -52.74
C ILE A 20 39.96 15.10 -53.38
N ASN A 21 39.22 14.62 -54.38
CA ASN A 21 38.14 15.42 -54.99
C ASN A 21 37.05 15.71 -53.94
N LEU A 22 36.48 16.92 -54.00
CA LEU A 22 35.41 17.42 -53.13
C LEU A 22 34.25 16.41 -52.97
N ASP A 23 33.97 15.60 -54.01
CA ASP A 23 32.94 14.56 -53.95
C ASP A 23 33.30 13.38 -53.03
N GLN A 24 34.58 13.02 -52.92
CA GLN A 24 35.03 12.01 -51.95
C GLN A 24 34.96 12.55 -50.52
N LEU A 25 35.31 13.82 -50.31
CA LEU A 25 35.13 14.51 -49.04
C LEU A 25 33.66 14.60 -48.62
N ARG A 26 32.76 14.89 -49.57
CA ARG A 26 31.30 14.87 -49.35
C ARG A 26 30.77 13.47 -49.05
N HIS A 27 31.31 12.44 -49.70
CA HIS A 27 30.92 11.06 -49.43
C HIS A 27 31.38 10.59 -48.04
N CYS A 28 32.61 10.92 -47.64
CA CYS A 28 33.13 10.67 -46.30
C CYS A 28 32.34 11.44 -45.23
N ALA A 29 32.00 12.71 -45.47
CA ALA A 29 31.19 13.51 -44.55
C ALA A 29 29.77 12.96 -44.40
N ARG A 30 29.15 12.49 -45.49
CA ARG A 30 27.83 11.82 -45.44
C ARG A 30 27.89 10.49 -44.70
N GLY A 31 28.93 9.69 -44.91
CA GLY A 31 29.15 8.44 -44.18
C GLY A 31 29.35 8.68 -42.68
N ALA A 32 30.17 9.65 -42.31
CA ALA A 32 30.40 10.02 -40.91
C ALA A 32 29.12 10.53 -40.23
N MET A 33 28.32 11.34 -40.93
CA MET A 33 27.05 11.85 -40.43
C MET A 33 26.01 10.72 -40.25
N LEU A 34 25.96 9.76 -41.17
CA LEU A 34 25.06 8.61 -41.08
C LEU A 34 25.43 7.68 -39.92
N VAL A 35 26.73 7.47 -39.69
CA VAL A 35 27.23 6.70 -38.54
C VAL A 35 26.90 7.41 -37.22
N ALA A 36 27.12 8.73 -37.15
CA ALA A 36 26.78 9.52 -35.96
C ALA A 36 25.26 9.50 -35.69
N PHE A 37 24.44 9.61 -36.73
CA PHE A 37 22.98 9.53 -36.62
C PHE A 37 22.51 8.14 -36.20
N SER A 38 23.11 7.08 -36.76
CA SER A 38 22.85 5.71 -36.34
C SER A 38 23.26 5.47 -34.90
N LEU A 39 24.39 6.02 -34.44
CA LEU A 39 24.86 5.89 -33.06
C LEU A 39 23.91 6.61 -32.09
N MET A 40 23.50 7.84 -32.42
CA MET A 40 22.51 8.58 -31.64
C MET A 40 21.15 7.87 -31.59
N LEU A 41 20.70 7.30 -32.71
CA LEU A 41 19.44 6.56 -32.75
C LEU A 41 19.52 5.26 -31.92
N THR A 42 20.68 4.58 -31.94
CA THR A 42 20.91 3.39 -31.10
C THR A 42 20.94 3.77 -29.62
N GLN A 43 21.56 4.90 -29.28
CA GLN A 43 21.63 5.40 -27.89
C GLN A 43 20.25 5.85 -27.37
N LEU A 44 19.46 6.51 -28.22
CA LEU A 44 18.06 6.88 -27.92
C LEU A 44 17.17 5.63 -27.73
N CYS A 45 17.38 4.58 -28.54
CA CYS A 45 16.66 3.32 -28.40
C CYS A 45 17.06 2.54 -27.12
N VAL A 46 18.34 2.59 -26.71
CA VAL A 46 18.82 1.99 -25.46
C VAL A 46 18.25 2.72 -24.24
N GLU A 47 18.15 4.05 -24.27
CA GLU A 47 17.54 4.85 -23.20
C GLU A 47 16.03 4.59 -23.08
N SER A 48 15.31 4.40 -24.20
CA SER A 48 13.89 4.02 -24.18
C SER A 48 13.62 2.56 -23.79
N GLY A 49 14.64 1.71 -23.82
CA GLY A 49 14.59 0.29 -23.46
C GLY A 49 14.80 0.01 -21.97
N VAL A 50 15.22 1.00 -21.19
CA VAL A 50 15.16 0.97 -19.73
C VAL A 50 13.72 1.27 -19.33
N MET A 51 12.81 0.34 -19.66
CA MET A 51 11.54 0.23 -18.95
C MET A 51 11.93 0.19 -17.48
N ALA A 52 11.60 1.25 -16.72
CA ALA A 52 11.95 1.37 -15.32
C ALA A 52 11.49 0.10 -14.59
N GLN A 53 12.42 -0.83 -14.40
CA GLN A 53 12.16 -2.06 -13.67
C GLN A 53 11.87 -1.59 -12.25
N ARG A 54 10.60 -1.66 -11.85
CA ARG A 54 10.21 -1.36 -10.47
C ARG A 54 10.91 -2.38 -9.58
N SER A 55 12.05 -2.00 -9.00
CA SER A 55 12.70 -2.79 -7.97
C SER A 55 11.87 -2.64 -6.69
N MET A 56 11.31 -3.75 -6.22
CA MET A 56 10.68 -3.82 -4.91
C MET A 56 11.71 -4.37 -3.93
N SER A 57 11.93 -3.67 -2.83
CA SER A 57 12.65 -4.17 -1.66
C SER A 57 11.62 -4.45 -0.57
N ILE A 58 11.78 -5.58 0.10
CA ILE A 58 10.93 -6.01 1.21
C ILE A 58 11.82 -6.08 2.45
N GLY A 59 11.38 -5.42 3.52
CA GLY A 59 12.07 -5.44 4.82
C GLY A 59 11.98 -6.79 5.52
N ALA A 60 12.58 -6.87 6.72
CA ALA A 60 12.49 -8.05 7.55
C ALA A 60 11.08 -8.19 8.18
N SER A 61 10.63 -9.43 8.41
CA SER A 61 9.41 -9.70 9.16
C SER A 61 9.58 -9.34 10.64
N GLN A 62 8.59 -8.68 11.23
CA GLN A 62 8.58 -8.31 12.65
C GLN A 62 7.38 -8.92 13.36
N GLU A 63 7.58 -9.35 14.61
CA GLU A 63 6.52 -9.88 15.47
C GLU A 63 5.87 -8.73 16.25
N PHE A 64 4.55 -8.57 16.13
CA PHE A 64 3.79 -7.53 16.85
C PHE A 64 3.03 -8.09 18.06
N ALA A 65 2.78 -9.40 18.12
CA ALA A 65 2.10 -10.06 19.24
C ALA A 65 2.33 -11.58 19.21
N SER A 66 2.43 -12.18 20.39
CA SER A 66 2.49 -13.64 20.53
C SER A 66 1.09 -14.25 20.36
N SER A 67 0.98 -15.33 19.59
CA SER A 67 -0.28 -16.05 19.35
C SER A 67 -1.41 -15.22 18.71
N ALA A 68 -1.08 -14.28 17.83
CA ALA A 68 -2.06 -13.48 17.09
C ALA A 68 -2.81 -14.32 16.04
N GLY A 69 -4.15 -14.20 16.03
CA GLY A 69 -5.01 -14.79 14.99
C GLY A 69 -5.99 -13.78 14.43
N PHE A 70 -6.65 -14.14 13.32
CA PHE A 70 -7.64 -13.28 12.66
C PHE A 70 -7.14 -11.84 12.44
N VAL A 71 -5.92 -11.74 11.92
CA VAL A 71 -5.21 -10.48 11.75
C VAL A 71 -5.84 -9.67 10.61
N ARG A 72 -6.03 -8.38 10.87
CA ARG A 72 -6.41 -7.36 9.91
C ARG A 72 -5.52 -6.14 10.15
N SER A 73 -5.32 -5.36 9.11
CA SER A 73 -4.71 -4.05 9.24
C SER A 73 -5.36 -3.09 8.28
N ASP A 74 -5.26 -1.81 8.59
CA ASP A 74 -5.49 -0.76 7.62
C ASP A 74 -4.46 0.34 7.82
N ARG A 75 -4.23 1.07 6.74
CA ARG A 75 -3.37 2.25 6.74
C ARG A 75 -4.11 3.41 7.40
N VAL A 76 -3.44 4.12 8.30
CA VAL A 76 -3.93 5.37 8.88
C VAL A 76 -3.42 6.54 8.05
N ASP A 77 -2.11 6.61 7.87
CA ASP A 77 -1.42 7.64 7.08
C ASP A 77 -0.16 7.05 6.39
N ASP A 78 0.78 7.90 5.98
CA ASP A 78 2.00 7.50 5.28
C ASP A 78 3.01 6.75 6.17
N SER A 79 2.96 6.95 7.49
CA SER A 79 3.87 6.38 8.49
C SER A 79 3.17 5.54 9.56
N HIS A 80 1.85 5.35 9.51
CA HIS A 80 1.12 4.59 10.52
C HIS A 80 0.14 3.58 9.92
N ILE A 81 0.11 2.41 10.55
CA ILE A 81 -0.93 1.39 10.36
C ILE A 81 -1.59 1.08 11.69
N VAL A 82 -2.80 0.55 11.66
CA VAL A 82 -3.36 -0.16 12.81
C VAL A 82 -3.47 -1.63 12.47
N VAL A 83 -3.03 -2.46 13.41
CA VAL A 83 -3.20 -3.91 13.37
C VAL A 83 -4.28 -4.30 14.37
N LEU A 84 -5.31 -4.99 13.89
CA LEU A 84 -6.36 -5.62 14.68
C LEU A 84 -6.13 -7.13 14.69
N TYR A 85 -6.13 -7.75 15.87
CA TYR A 85 -5.85 -9.17 16.01
C TYR A 85 -6.54 -9.77 17.24
N LYS A 86 -6.72 -11.08 17.23
CA LYS A 86 -7.27 -11.84 18.36
C LYS A 86 -6.20 -12.60 19.12
N THR A 87 -6.38 -12.76 20.43
CA THR A 87 -5.56 -13.66 21.27
C THR A 87 -6.39 -14.49 22.24
N PRO A 88 -6.19 -15.82 22.31
CA PRO A 88 -5.32 -16.65 21.46
C PRO A 88 -5.89 -16.90 20.05
N SER A 89 -5.02 -17.12 19.06
CA SER A 89 -5.34 -17.17 17.63
C SER A 89 -6.36 -18.23 17.19
N THR A 90 -6.56 -19.29 17.98
CA THR A 90 -7.39 -20.45 17.63
C THR A 90 -8.73 -20.50 18.37
N SER A 91 -8.97 -19.59 19.32
CA SER A 91 -10.16 -19.64 20.17
C SER A 91 -11.29 -18.76 19.65
N THR A 92 -12.53 -19.25 19.72
CA THR A 92 -13.72 -18.40 19.55
C THR A 92 -13.91 -17.49 20.77
N ALA A 93 -13.58 -17.97 21.97
CA ALA A 93 -13.41 -17.19 23.18
C ALA A 93 -12.00 -16.58 23.18
N SER A 94 -11.85 -15.44 22.50
CA SER A 94 -10.63 -14.64 22.59
C SER A 94 -10.93 -13.15 22.48
N ASP A 95 -10.10 -12.40 23.19
CA ASP A 95 -10.07 -10.95 23.18
C ASP A 95 -9.59 -10.42 21.83
N LEU A 96 -10.21 -9.31 21.41
CA LEU A 96 -9.85 -8.55 20.23
C LEU A 96 -9.00 -7.35 20.66
N TYR A 97 -7.80 -7.24 20.11
CA TYR A 97 -6.85 -6.17 20.39
C TYR A 97 -6.54 -5.36 19.14
N ALA A 98 -6.22 -4.09 19.35
CA ALA A 98 -5.65 -3.20 18.35
C ALA A 98 -4.31 -2.63 18.84
N ARG A 99 -3.40 -2.39 17.90
CA ARG A 99 -2.13 -1.68 18.12
C ARG A 99 -1.86 -0.73 16.96
N VAL A 100 -1.29 0.44 17.25
CA VAL A 100 -0.70 1.31 16.24
C VAL A 100 0.69 0.76 15.90
N GLY A 101 1.05 0.75 14.63
CA GLY A 101 2.40 0.47 14.18
C GLY A 101 2.94 1.65 13.39
N GLU A 102 4.12 2.13 13.77
CA GLU A 102 4.86 3.15 13.04
C GLU A 102 5.68 2.47 11.94
N VAL A 103 5.63 3.00 10.73
CA VAL A 103 6.24 2.44 9.52
C VAL A 103 7.37 3.37 9.07
N ASP A 104 8.59 2.85 9.12
CA ASP A 104 9.73 3.49 8.47
C ASP A 104 9.95 2.88 7.09
N THR A 105 9.63 3.63 6.04
CA THR A 105 9.81 3.18 4.65
C THR A 105 11.26 3.27 4.16
N SER A 106 12.10 4.07 4.83
CA SER A 106 13.52 4.20 4.51
C SER A 106 14.32 3.01 5.05
N ASP A 107 14.02 2.59 6.27
CA ASP A 107 14.64 1.44 6.94
C ASP A 107 13.84 0.12 6.73
N GLN A 108 12.67 0.21 6.07
CA GLN A 108 11.75 -0.90 5.83
C GLN A 108 11.39 -1.65 7.12
N SER A 109 11.07 -0.88 8.16
CA SER A 109 10.81 -1.38 9.51
C SER A 109 9.43 -0.94 10.02
N ILE A 110 8.90 -1.68 10.99
CA ILE A 110 7.64 -1.37 11.67
C ILE A 110 7.87 -1.52 13.17
N THR A 111 7.66 -0.48 13.96
CA THR A 111 7.58 -0.60 15.43
C THR A 111 6.12 -0.85 15.82
N SER A 112 5.88 -1.52 16.95
CA SER A 112 4.53 -1.80 17.44
C SER A 112 4.31 -1.10 18.78
N GLY A 113 3.29 -0.26 18.84
CA GLY A 113 2.84 0.36 20.07
C GLY A 113 2.14 -0.62 21.02
N GLU A 114 1.60 -0.07 22.11
CA GLU A 114 0.93 -0.84 23.15
C GLU A 114 -0.41 -1.45 22.70
N ALA A 115 -0.72 -2.65 23.19
CA ALA A 115 -2.00 -3.30 22.92
C ALA A 115 -3.14 -2.58 23.61
N LYS A 116 -4.18 -2.28 22.86
CA LYS A 116 -5.47 -1.86 23.39
C LYS A 116 -6.52 -2.94 23.21
N LEU A 117 -7.17 -3.34 24.30
CA LEU A 117 -8.34 -4.20 24.27
C LEU A 117 -9.49 -3.44 23.59
N VAL A 118 -10.01 -4.00 22.49
CA VAL A 118 -11.14 -3.47 21.72
C VAL A 118 -12.45 -4.12 22.14
N GLU A 119 -12.45 -5.45 22.30
CA GLU A 119 -13.60 -6.22 22.75
C GLU A 119 -13.12 -7.46 23.51
N SER A 120 -13.80 -7.77 24.62
CA SER A 120 -13.48 -8.96 25.41
C SER A 120 -14.27 -10.16 24.92
N GLU A 121 -13.57 -11.26 24.66
CA GLU A 121 -14.10 -12.61 24.44
C GLU A 121 -15.20 -12.78 23.35
N LEU A 122 -15.36 -14.01 22.86
CA LEU A 122 -16.47 -14.41 21.96
C LEU A 122 -16.64 -13.57 20.68
N ASN A 123 -15.53 -13.06 20.14
CA ASN A 123 -15.49 -12.23 18.95
C ASN A 123 -15.11 -13.02 17.71
N THR A 124 -15.78 -12.82 16.57
CA THR A 124 -15.41 -13.44 15.30
C THR A 124 -15.65 -12.48 14.13
N ARG A 125 -15.21 -12.88 12.92
CA ARG A 125 -15.52 -12.14 11.68
C ARG A 125 -15.13 -10.65 11.75
N THR A 126 -13.88 -10.38 12.13
CA THR A 126 -13.40 -9.03 12.45
C THR A 126 -12.93 -8.28 11.21
N ASN A 127 -13.32 -7.03 11.02
CA ASN A 127 -12.76 -6.16 9.99
C ASN A 127 -12.49 -4.76 10.56
N ILE A 128 -11.55 -4.05 9.95
CA ILE A 128 -11.13 -2.70 10.33
C ILE A 128 -11.01 -1.84 9.09
N LYS A 129 -11.36 -0.56 9.21
CA LYS A 129 -11.14 0.44 8.18
C LYS A 129 -10.83 1.79 8.78
N SER A 130 -9.74 2.43 8.34
CA SER A 130 -9.50 3.84 8.59
C SER A 130 -10.51 4.70 7.83
N ILE A 131 -11.16 5.59 8.57
CA ILE A 131 -12.12 6.55 8.04
C ILE A 131 -11.45 7.91 7.89
N ASN A 132 -10.57 8.29 8.80
CA ASN A 132 -9.72 9.48 8.67
C ASN A 132 -8.39 9.26 9.42
N GLU A 133 -7.56 10.29 9.49
CA GLU A 133 -6.22 10.26 10.09
C GLU A 133 -6.22 9.88 11.59
N THR A 134 -7.35 10.05 12.28
CA THR A 134 -7.44 9.77 13.73
C THR A 134 -8.50 8.73 14.06
N GLN A 135 -9.30 8.26 13.11
CA GLN A 135 -10.45 7.42 13.39
C GLN A 135 -10.60 6.23 12.46
N LEU A 136 -10.94 5.09 13.05
CA LEU A 136 -11.18 3.82 12.37
C LEU A 136 -12.48 3.21 12.86
N VAL A 137 -13.11 2.42 12.00
CA VAL A 137 -14.24 1.57 12.38
C VAL A 137 -13.74 0.14 12.47
N VAL A 138 -13.99 -0.49 13.61
CA VAL A 138 -13.86 -1.94 13.80
C VAL A 138 -15.24 -2.54 13.82
N ALA A 139 -15.47 -3.58 13.02
CA ALA A 139 -16.70 -4.35 13.01
C ALA A 139 -16.40 -5.83 13.23
N HIS A 140 -17.23 -6.49 14.01
CA HIS A 140 -17.08 -7.91 14.30
C HIS A 140 -18.43 -8.52 14.66
N GLN A 141 -18.51 -9.83 14.59
CA GLN A 141 -19.57 -10.58 15.25
C GLN A 141 -19.17 -10.79 16.71
N TRP A 142 -20.09 -10.49 17.62
CA TRP A 142 -19.95 -10.70 19.05
C TRP A 142 -21.05 -11.65 19.56
N SER A 143 -20.74 -12.41 20.61
CA SER A 143 -21.68 -13.29 21.30
C SER A 143 -21.60 -13.09 22.80
N ASP A 144 -22.76 -13.08 23.46
CA ASP A 144 -22.87 -13.14 24.92
C ASP A 144 -22.96 -14.58 25.45
N GLY A 145 -22.83 -15.58 24.57
CA GLY A 145 -23.00 -17.00 24.87
C GLY A 145 -24.43 -17.52 24.67
N GLU A 146 -25.42 -16.65 24.50
CA GLU A 146 -26.82 -17.02 24.22
C GLU A 146 -27.26 -16.59 22.81
N GLY A 147 -26.77 -15.44 22.35
CA GLY A 147 -27.04 -14.85 21.05
C GLY A 147 -25.76 -14.42 20.32
N VAL A 148 -25.93 -14.06 19.05
CA VAL A 148 -24.87 -13.52 18.20
C VAL A 148 -25.38 -12.27 17.50
N THR A 149 -24.55 -11.23 17.48
CA THR A 149 -24.87 -9.95 16.86
C THR A 149 -23.67 -9.39 16.12
N GLY A 150 -23.95 -8.61 15.08
CA GLY A 150 -22.96 -7.76 14.42
C GLY A 150 -22.82 -6.46 15.18
N VAL A 151 -21.62 -6.18 15.69
CA VAL A 151 -21.29 -4.97 16.44
C VAL A 151 -20.13 -4.21 15.80
N ALA A 152 -20.14 -2.90 15.96
CA ALA A 152 -19.08 -2.02 15.50
C ALA A 152 -18.72 -1.00 16.58
N ARG A 153 -17.46 -0.55 16.55
CA ARG A 153 -16.88 0.45 17.45
C ARG A 153 -16.03 1.41 16.64
N VAL A 154 -15.95 2.66 17.09
CA VAL A 154 -14.95 3.61 16.60
C VAL A 154 -13.69 3.45 17.44
N LEU A 155 -12.54 3.35 16.80
CA LEU A 155 -11.24 3.54 17.45
C LEU A 155 -10.75 4.95 17.12
N THR A 156 -10.39 5.71 18.14
CA THR A 156 -9.71 7.00 17.98
C THR A 156 -8.23 6.81 18.33
N ILE A 157 -7.34 7.18 17.41
CA ILE A 157 -5.90 7.14 17.57
C ILE A 157 -5.38 8.53 17.92
N ASP A 158 -4.48 8.57 18.89
CA ASP A 158 -3.50 9.65 19.04
C ASP A 158 -2.15 9.12 18.57
N VAL A 159 -1.73 9.52 17.36
CA VAL A 159 -0.49 9.03 16.72
C VAL A 159 0.76 9.57 17.39
N ASP A 160 0.70 10.73 18.02
CA ASP A 160 1.85 11.33 18.71
C ASP A 160 2.13 10.63 20.05
N GLN A 161 1.13 9.94 20.60
CA GLN A 161 1.21 9.23 21.89
C GLN A 161 1.13 7.71 21.75
N ASP A 162 1.01 7.18 20.52
CA ASP A 162 0.76 5.76 20.26
C ASP A 162 -0.42 5.18 21.06
N THR A 163 -1.48 5.98 21.28
CA THR A 163 -2.63 5.54 22.08
C THR A 163 -3.88 5.30 21.26
N ILE A 164 -4.69 4.34 21.71
CA ILE A 164 -6.00 4.02 21.15
C ILE A 164 -7.06 4.22 22.24
N THR A 165 -8.08 5.02 21.92
CA THR A 165 -9.33 5.11 22.67
C THR A 165 -10.41 4.33 21.94
N VAL A 166 -11.12 3.46 22.67
CA VAL A 166 -12.19 2.60 22.13
C VAL A 166 -13.53 3.24 22.44
N GLY A 167 -14.32 3.51 21.41
CA GLY A 167 -15.67 4.04 21.53
C GLY A 167 -16.70 2.97 21.96
N ASP A 168 -17.93 3.46 22.17
CA ASP A 168 -19.04 2.62 22.58
C ASP A 168 -19.43 1.57 21.51
N THR A 169 -20.06 0.49 21.98
CA THR A 169 -20.57 -0.56 21.11
C THR A 169 -21.79 -0.07 20.36
N THR A 170 -21.83 -0.31 19.06
CA THR A 170 -23.01 -0.05 18.24
C THR A 170 -23.41 -1.32 17.48
N VAL A 171 -24.63 -1.78 17.68
CA VAL A 171 -25.16 -2.96 16.98
C VAL A 171 -25.58 -2.56 15.57
N PHE A 172 -25.01 -3.21 14.55
CA PHE A 172 -25.40 -3.03 13.15
C PHE A 172 -26.30 -4.15 12.62
N HIS A 173 -26.33 -5.31 13.31
CA HIS A 173 -27.16 -6.44 12.95
C HIS A 173 -27.51 -7.30 14.18
N ASN A 174 -28.80 -7.58 14.37
CA ASN A 174 -29.31 -8.34 15.53
C ASN A 174 -29.38 -9.85 15.25
N ALA A 175 -28.46 -10.39 14.47
CA ALA A 175 -28.37 -11.83 14.20
C ALA A 175 -26.93 -12.22 13.81
N SER A 176 -26.75 -13.52 13.62
CA SER A 176 -25.53 -14.14 13.13
C SER A 176 -25.13 -13.58 11.76
N ILE A 177 -23.82 -13.46 11.55
CA ILE A 177 -23.21 -13.11 10.28
C ILE A 177 -22.65 -14.40 9.68
N ASP A 178 -23.05 -14.70 8.44
CA ASP A 178 -22.83 -16.01 7.82
C ASP A 178 -21.34 -16.39 7.81
N ALA A 179 -21.08 -17.50 8.48
CA ALA A 179 -19.78 -18.11 8.69
C ALA A 179 -19.43 -19.17 7.64
N ALA A 180 -20.39 -19.63 6.84
CA ALA A 180 -20.28 -20.74 5.90
C ALA A 180 -19.25 -20.46 4.80
N PHE A 181 -19.04 -19.20 4.45
CA PHE A 181 -17.91 -18.79 3.65
C PHE A 181 -16.65 -18.83 4.52
N THR A 182 -15.62 -19.58 4.09
CA THR A 182 -14.28 -19.61 4.70
C THR A 182 -13.57 -18.24 4.69
N HIS A 183 -14.23 -17.20 4.18
CA HIS A 183 -13.78 -15.84 4.11
C HIS A 183 -14.48 -14.99 5.18
N ASN A 184 -13.90 -13.82 5.46
CA ASN A 184 -14.50 -12.89 6.39
C ASN A 184 -15.70 -12.20 5.73
N PRO A 185 -16.93 -12.36 6.24
CA PRO A 185 -18.16 -11.87 5.62
C PRO A 185 -18.32 -10.37 5.76
N ILE A 186 -17.62 -9.71 6.69
CA ILE A 186 -17.70 -8.26 6.89
C ILE A 186 -16.70 -7.57 5.98
N SER A 187 -17.12 -6.51 5.28
CA SER A 187 -16.24 -5.59 4.56
C SER A 187 -16.70 -4.14 4.74
N ILE A 188 -15.75 -3.23 4.91
CA ILE A 188 -15.99 -1.81 5.17
C ILE A 188 -15.28 -1.00 4.10
N ALA A 189 -15.96 -0.01 3.54
CA ALA A 189 -15.40 0.95 2.59
C ALA A 189 -15.60 2.38 3.13
N LYS A 190 -14.51 3.13 3.24
CA LYS A 190 -14.54 4.57 3.48
C LYS A 190 -15.21 5.26 2.29
N LEU A 191 -16.16 6.16 2.56
CA LEU A 191 -16.83 6.98 1.56
C LEU A 191 -16.35 8.44 1.63
N THR A 192 -16.26 8.97 2.86
CA THR A 192 -15.71 10.30 3.17
C THR A 192 -14.90 10.21 4.47
N ASP A 193 -14.36 11.34 4.96
CA ASP A 193 -13.62 11.40 6.23
C ASP A 193 -14.50 11.23 7.48
N GLU A 194 -15.82 11.10 7.29
CA GLU A 194 -16.80 10.93 8.36
C GLU A 194 -17.78 9.79 8.07
N SER A 195 -17.76 9.17 6.88
CA SER A 195 -18.77 8.19 6.47
C SER A 195 -18.18 6.97 5.80
N PHE A 196 -18.89 5.85 5.94
CA PHE A 196 -18.49 4.55 5.39
C PHE A 196 -19.71 3.71 5.02
N ALA A 197 -19.48 2.74 4.13
CA ALA A 197 -20.41 1.64 3.88
C ALA A 197 -19.84 0.37 4.48
N MET A 198 -20.67 -0.41 5.17
CA MET A 198 -20.32 -1.74 5.65
C MET A 198 -21.26 -2.75 5.05
N CYS A 199 -20.72 -3.79 4.43
CA CYS A 199 -21.48 -4.92 3.93
C CYS A 199 -21.15 -6.20 4.70
N PHE A 200 -22.15 -7.06 4.83
CA PHE A 200 -22.06 -8.32 5.55
C PHE A 200 -23.05 -9.35 5.01
N ALA A 201 -22.78 -10.63 5.24
CA ALA A 201 -23.69 -11.73 4.91
C ALA A 201 -24.60 -12.02 6.09
N ASP A 202 -25.92 -11.95 5.89
CA ASP A 202 -26.91 -12.26 6.92
C ASP A 202 -27.23 -13.75 6.93
N ASP A 203 -26.78 -14.44 7.97
CA ASP A 203 -26.95 -15.89 8.17
C ASP A 203 -28.43 -16.31 8.22
N ALA A 204 -29.31 -15.41 8.70
CA ALA A 204 -30.74 -15.74 8.83
C ALA A 204 -31.47 -15.74 7.47
N THR A 205 -30.94 -15.05 6.46
CA THR A 205 -31.63 -14.87 5.17
C THR A 205 -30.78 -15.21 3.96
N ASP A 206 -29.53 -15.64 4.15
CA ASP A 206 -28.51 -15.86 3.13
C ASP A 206 -28.30 -14.67 2.17
N ASN A 207 -28.66 -13.45 2.60
CA ASN A 207 -28.55 -12.24 1.79
C ASN A 207 -27.34 -11.40 2.17
N GLY A 208 -26.75 -10.73 1.18
CA GLY A 208 -25.88 -9.59 1.41
C GLY A 208 -26.67 -8.38 1.92
N LYS A 209 -26.23 -7.80 3.03
CA LYS A 209 -26.76 -6.56 3.58
C LYS A 209 -25.71 -5.47 3.54
N VAL A 210 -26.16 -4.22 3.41
CA VAL A 210 -25.31 -3.04 3.54
C VAL A 210 -25.92 -2.05 4.53
N VAL A 211 -25.07 -1.46 5.34
CA VAL A 211 -25.38 -0.32 6.22
C VAL A 211 -24.47 0.85 5.86
N ILE A 212 -25.01 2.05 5.95
CA ILE A 212 -24.22 3.28 5.86
C ILE A 212 -24.05 3.81 7.27
N GLY A 213 -22.81 4.08 7.66
CA GLY A 213 -22.50 4.66 8.95
C GLY A 213 -21.78 5.99 8.82
N ASN A 214 -21.98 6.84 9.82
CA ASN A 214 -21.25 8.08 10.02
C ASN A 214 -20.56 8.06 11.39
N ILE A 215 -19.45 8.77 11.50
CA ILE A 215 -18.75 9.03 12.76
C ILE A 215 -19.04 10.47 13.18
N SER A 216 -19.44 10.65 14.44
CA SER A 216 -19.61 11.96 15.07
C SER A 216 -18.91 11.93 16.42
N GLY A 217 -17.70 12.50 16.50
CA GLY A 217 -16.83 12.34 17.67
C GLY A 217 -16.46 10.86 17.84
N SER A 218 -16.64 10.31 19.04
CA SER A 218 -16.41 8.89 19.34
C SER A 218 -17.62 7.99 19.08
N THR A 219 -18.71 8.53 18.53
CA THR A 219 -19.98 7.82 18.35
C THR A 219 -20.17 7.36 16.91
N LEU A 220 -20.64 6.13 16.75
CA LEU A 220 -21.08 5.57 15.48
C LEU A 220 -22.58 5.82 15.29
N ILE A 221 -22.98 6.35 14.14
CA ILE A 221 -24.39 6.54 13.79
C ILE A 221 -24.67 5.70 12.54
N LEU A 222 -25.54 4.70 12.67
CA LEU A 222 -25.91 3.80 11.57
C LEU A 222 -27.26 4.18 10.98
N THR A 223 -27.32 4.31 9.66
CA THR A 223 -28.55 4.61 8.92
C THR A 223 -29.04 3.35 8.20
N ASN A 224 -30.30 2.98 8.46
CA ASN A 224 -31.09 1.89 7.87
C ASN A 224 -30.35 0.84 7.03
N THR A 225 -30.32 -0.39 7.54
CA THR A 225 -29.87 -1.58 6.79
C THR A 225 -30.76 -1.82 5.58
N LYS A 226 -30.18 -1.81 4.38
CA LYS A 226 -30.87 -2.25 3.16
C LYS A 226 -30.33 -3.61 2.72
N SER A 227 -31.25 -4.54 2.44
CA SER A 227 -30.91 -5.82 1.81
C SER A 227 -30.65 -5.59 0.32
N MET A 228 -29.51 -6.10 -0.16
CA MET A 228 -29.16 -6.07 -1.58
C MET A 228 -29.70 -7.34 -2.24
N VAL A 229 -31.03 -7.48 -2.35
CA VAL A 229 -31.62 -8.61 -3.10
C VAL A 229 -31.41 -8.34 -4.58
N THR A 230 -30.64 -9.21 -5.25
CA THR A 230 -30.53 -9.23 -6.71
C THR A 230 -31.77 -9.91 -7.29
N ARG A 231 -32.31 -9.34 -8.37
CA ARG A 231 -33.44 -9.85 -9.15
C ARG A 231 -33.14 -11.20 -9.80
#